data_AF-W6TBI0-F1
#
_entry.id   AF-W6TBI0-F1
#
_cell.length_a   1.000
_cell.length_b   1.000
_cell.length_c   1.000
_cell.angle_alpha   90.00
_cell.angle_beta   90.00
_cell.angle_gamma   90.00
#
_symmetry.space_group_name_H-M   'P 1'
#
loop_
_entity.id
_entity.type
_entity.pdbx_description
1 polymer ?
#
loop_
_entity_poly.entity_id
_entity_poly.type
_entity_poly.pdbx_seq_one_letter_code
_entity_poly.pdbx_strand_id
1 'polypeptide(L)'
;MKQVDDEFSEIMSLPIVACFCIDELEHNWPHCQQQLMALVKSGHAVTVNIRGDLSYKLQNRILASVNQLAIRFTIYGRHFTDQTSQCIGLIVT
;
A
#
# COMPACT_ATOMS: atom_id res chain seq x y z
N MET A 1 -8.13 27.86 4.14
CA MET A 1 -7.11 26.81 3.86
C MET A 1 -7.74 25.81 2.92
N LYS A 2 -7.10 25.47 1.80
CA LYS A 2 -7.56 24.35 0.97
C LYS A 2 -7.28 23.06 1.76
N GLN A 3 -8.33 22.30 2.03
CA GLN A 3 -8.20 20.91 2.45
C GLN A 3 -7.45 20.22 1.31
N VAL A 4 -6.23 19.72 1.58
CA VAL A 4 -5.55 18.85 0.63
C VAL A 4 -6.22 17.51 0.84
N ASP A 5 -7.01 17.08 -0.13
CA ASP A 5 -7.68 15.79 -0.10
C ASP A 5 -6.61 14.69 -0.14
N ASP A 6 -6.66 13.78 0.82
CA ASP A 6 -5.76 12.64 0.88
C ASP A 6 -6.27 11.55 -0.06
N GLU A 7 -5.79 11.59 -1.31
CA GLU A 7 -6.12 10.61 -2.35
C GLU A 7 -5.87 9.16 -1.89
N PHE A 8 -4.92 8.93 -0.98
CA PHE A 8 -4.68 7.59 -0.43
C PHE A 8 -5.77 7.19 0.57
N SER A 9 -6.27 8.13 1.38
CA SER A 9 -7.40 7.89 2.28
C SER A 9 -8.71 7.63 1.53
N GLU A 10 -8.89 8.19 0.33
CA GLU A 10 -10.06 7.89 -0.51
C GLU A 10 -10.13 6.40 -0.88
N ILE A 11 -8.98 5.72 -0.99
CA ILE A 11 -8.92 4.27 -1.27
C ILE A 11 -9.56 3.44 -0.16
N MET A 12 -9.61 3.96 1.07
CA MET A 12 -10.27 3.28 2.19
C MET A 12 -11.79 3.14 1.98
N SER A 13 -12.37 3.89 1.04
CA SER A 13 -13.78 3.79 0.65
C SER A 13 -14.06 2.71 -0.40
N LEU A 14 -13.03 2.16 -1.04
CA LEU A 14 -13.15 1.08 -2.02
C LEU A 14 -13.31 -0.28 -1.33
N PRO A 15 -13.76 -1.33 -2.04
CA PRO A 15 -13.73 -2.69 -1.52
C PRO A 15 -12.29 -3.14 -1.24
N ILE A 16 -11.91 -3.21 0.04
CA ILE A 16 -10.57 -3.60 0.47
C ILE A 16 -10.51 -5.11 0.65
N VAL A 17 -9.52 -5.74 0.02
CA VAL A 17 -9.22 -7.17 0.17
C VAL A 17 -8.12 -7.41 1.21
N ALA A 18 -7.17 -6.48 1.33
CA ALA A 18 -6.15 -6.50 2.38
C ALA A 18 -5.61 -5.09 2.66
N CYS A 19 -5.10 -4.90 3.88
CA CYS A 19 -4.52 -3.64 4.32
C CYS A 19 -3.29 -3.94 5.19
N PHE A 20 -2.19 -3.23 4.96
CA PHE A 20 -0.92 -3.45 5.64
C PHE A 20 -0.43 -2.17 6.30
N CYS A 21 -0.09 -2.28 7.58
CA CYS A 21 0.49 -1.18 8.32
C CYS A 21 1.96 -0.99 7.97
N ILE A 22 2.46 0.25 8.04
CA ILE A 22 3.85 0.60 7.78
C ILE A 22 4.78 -0.26 8.63
N ASP A 23 4.46 -0.40 9.92
CA ASP A 23 5.27 -1.15 10.88
C ASP A 23 5.39 -2.65 10.50
N GLU A 24 4.31 -3.24 9.98
CA GLU A 24 4.30 -4.62 9.48
C GLU A 24 5.12 -4.76 8.19
N LEU A 25 5.00 -3.79 7.28
CA LEU A 25 5.76 -3.76 6.03
C LEU A 25 7.27 -3.64 6.28
N GLU A 26 7.66 -2.90 7.33
CA GLU A 26 9.06 -2.71 7.72
C GLU A 26 9.66 -3.95 8.40
N HIS A 27 8.93 -4.53 9.36
CA HIS A 27 9.45 -5.56 10.26
C HIS A 27 9.07 -7.00 9.86
N ASN A 28 7.99 -7.18 9.10
CA ASN A 28 7.46 -8.51 8.73
C ASN A 28 7.14 -8.62 7.24
N TRP A 29 8.05 -8.09 6.40
CA TRP A 29 7.90 -8.15 4.95
C TRP A 29 7.63 -9.55 4.36
N PRO A 30 8.34 -10.63 4.77
CA PRO A 30 8.10 -11.95 4.18
C PRO A 30 6.65 -12.41 4.34
N HIS A 31 6.01 -12.10 5.46
CA HIS A 31 4.60 -12.41 5.70
C HIS A 31 3.70 -11.58 4.78
N CYS A 32 3.93 -10.26 4.69
CA CYS A 32 3.18 -9.38 3.80
C CYS A 32 3.26 -9.85 2.33
N GLN A 33 4.46 -10.22 1.89
CA GLN A 33 4.69 -10.73 0.54
C GLN A 33 3.95 -12.05 0.29
N GLN A 34 3.93 -12.97 1.26
CA GLN A 34 3.17 -14.21 1.15
C GLN A 34 1.67 -13.96 1.01
N GLN A 35 1.12 -13.01 1.78
CA GLN A 35 -0.28 -12.63 1.66
C GLN A 35 -0.58 -12.03 0.28
N LEU A 36 0.26 -11.11 -0.23
CA LEU A 36 0.13 -10.57 -1.59
C LEU A 36 0.14 -11.68 -2.64
N MET A 37 1.05 -12.66 -2.52
CA MET A 37 1.11 -13.81 -3.42
C MET A 37 -0.15 -14.67 -3.37
N ALA A 38 -0.73 -14.88 -2.18
CA ALA A 38 -1.96 -15.64 -2.02
C ALA A 38 -3.14 -14.93 -2.69
N LEU A 39 -3.22 -13.60 -2.55
CA LEU A 39 -4.24 -12.78 -3.21
C LEU A 39 -4.16 -12.88 -4.73
N VAL A 40 -2.95 -12.79 -5.31
CA VAL A 40 -2.75 -12.98 -6.76
C VAL A 40 -3.18 -14.38 -7.22
N LYS A 41 -2.83 -15.42 -6.44
CA LYS A 41 -3.17 -16.81 -6.76
C LYS A 41 -4.67 -17.12 -6.65
N SER A 42 -5.45 -16.29 -5.97
CA SER A 42 -6.91 -16.44 -5.89
C SER A 42 -7.62 -16.21 -7.22
N GLY A 43 -6.94 -15.67 -8.23
CA GLY A 43 -7.48 -15.44 -9.56
C GLY A 43 -8.26 -14.13 -9.72
N HIS A 44 -8.38 -13.34 -8.65
CA HIS A 44 -8.96 -12.01 -8.72
C HIS A 44 -7.94 -10.99 -9.21
N ALA A 45 -8.39 -10.06 -10.05
CA ALA A 45 -7.58 -8.92 -10.47
C ALA A 45 -7.47 -7.93 -9.31
N VAL A 46 -6.33 -7.92 -8.64
CA VAL A 46 -6.05 -7.01 -7.52
C VAL A 46 -5.19 -5.82 -7.96
N THR A 47 -5.39 -4.69 -7.29
CA THR A 47 -4.55 -3.49 -7.41
C THR A 47 -3.93 -3.15 -6.06
N VAL A 48 -2.62 -2.91 -6.05
CA VAL A 48 -1.86 -2.53 -4.88
C VAL A 48 -1.69 -1.01 -4.85
N ASN A 49 -2.31 -0.37 -3.87
CA ASN A 49 -2.28 1.06 -3.62
C ASN A 49 -1.21 1.34 -2.57
N ILE A 50 -0.17 2.10 -2.95
CA ILE A 50 1.05 2.31 -2.16
C ILE A 50 1.12 3.76 -1.71
N ARG A 51 1.33 3.97 -0.42
CA ARG A 51 1.44 5.31 0.12
C ARG A 51 2.75 6.00 -0.27
N GLY A 52 2.66 7.30 -0.59
CA GLY A 52 3.78 8.09 -1.10
C GLY A 52 4.84 8.51 -0.11
N ASP A 53 4.52 8.53 1.19
CA ASP A 53 5.39 9.01 2.27
C ASP A 53 6.23 7.90 2.92
N LEU A 54 6.12 6.66 2.44
CA LEU A 54 6.97 5.55 2.86
C LEU A 54 8.45 5.81 2.58
N SER A 55 9.32 5.21 3.38
CA SER A 55 10.77 5.29 3.14
C SER A 55 11.15 4.69 1.78
N TYR A 56 12.15 5.28 1.12
CA TYR A 56 12.63 4.79 -0.20
C TYR A 56 12.98 3.30 -0.17
N LYS A 57 13.61 2.83 0.91
CA LYS A 57 13.95 1.41 1.11
C LYS A 57 12.70 0.54 1.11
N LEU A 58 11.63 0.97 1.78
CA LEU A 58 10.38 0.25 1.87
C LEU A 58 9.64 0.26 0.53
N GLN A 59 9.54 1.42 -0.11
CA GLN A 59 8.91 1.54 -1.43
C GLN A 59 9.58 0.64 -2.46
N ASN A 60 10.91 0.65 -2.54
CA ASN A 60 11.65 -0.21 -3.47
C ASN A 60 11.38 -1.70 -3.22
N ARG A 61 11.28 -2.11 -1.94
CA ARG A 61 10.97 -3.49 -1.58
C ARG A 61 9.57 -3.89 -2.04
N ILE A 62 8.58 -3.03 -1.80
CA ILE A 62 7.20 -3.23 -2.25
C ILE A 62 7.14 -3.33 -3.78
N LEU A 63 7.73 -2.35 -4.47
CA LEU A 63 7.72 -2.27 -5.93
C LEU A 63 8.42 -3.47 -6.58
N ALA A 64 9.53 -3.96 -6.00
CA ALA A 64 10.20 -5.16 -6.49
C ALA A 64 9.26 -6.38 -6.47
N SER A 65 8.51 -6.60 -5.38
CA SER A 65 7.59 -7.73 -5.29
C SER A 65 6.33 -7.56 -6.14
N VAL A 66 5.77 -6.36 -6.18
CA VAL A 66 4.61 -6.05 -7.04
C VAL A 66 4.96 -6.29 -8.51
N ASN A 67 6.14 -5.85 -8.94
CA ASN A 67 6.62 -6.06 -10.30
C ASN A 67 6.92 -7.55 -10.59
N GLN A 68 7.57 -8.26 -9.64
CA GLN A 68 7.81 -9.69 -9.76
C GLN A 68 6.51 -10.51 -9.89
N LEU A 69 5.45 -10.08 -9.23
CA LEU A 69 4.14 -10.74 -9.25
C LEU A 69 3.22 -10.23 -10.37
N ALA A 70 3.69 -9.29 -11.20
CA ALA A 70 2.91 -8.63 -12.25
C ALA A 70 1.58 -8.03 -11.74
N ILE A 71 1.59 -7.48 -10.52
CA ILE A 71 0.41 -6.86 -9.90
C ILE A 71 0.30 -5.41 -10.38
N ARG A 72 -0.93 -4.95 -10.68
CA ARG A 72 -1.18 -3.53 -10.94
C ARG A 72 -0.98 -2.72 -9.68
N PHE A 73 -0.38 -1.54 -9.80
CA PHE A 73 -0.17 -0.68 -8.64
C PHE A 73 -0.34 0.80 -8.94
N THR A 74 -0.64 1.54 -7.89
CA THR A 74 -0.72 3.00 -7.90
C THR A 74 0.06 3.53 -6.71
N ILE A 75 0.94 4.50 -6.94
CA ILE A 75 1.69 5.19 -5.88
C ILE A 75 1.07 6.57 -5.71
N TYR A 76 0.69 6.89 -4.47
CA TYR A 76 0.06 8.16 -4.15
C TYR A 76 1.10 9.19 -3.75
N GLY A 77 0.76 10.48 -3.82
CA GLY A 77 1.65 11.57 -3.42
C GLY A 77 1.96 11.55 -1.92
N ARG A 78 3.02 12.26 -1.52
CA ARG A 78 3.29 12.54 -0.10
C ARG A 78 2.23 13.49 0.44
N HIS A 79 1.58 13.08 1.53
CA HIS A 79 0.69 13.95 2.27
C HIS A 79 1.50 14.86 3.21
N PHE A 80 1.18 16.17 3.22
CA PHE A 80 1.74 17.15 4.15
C PHE A 80 0.70 17.48 5.21
N THR A 81 0.36 16.54 6.08
CA THR A 81 -0.42 16.87 7.28
C THR A 81 0.31 16.47 8.54
N ASP A 82 0.30 17.39 9.51
CA ASP A 82 0.87 17.25 10.84
C ASP A 82 0.17 16.21 11.74
N GLN A 83 -0.69 15.34 11.18
CA GLN A 83 -1.43 14.33 11.93
C GLN A 83 -0.77 12.95 11.83
N THR A 84 -0.14 12.60 12.94
CA THR A 84 0.62 11.42 13.32
C THR A 84 -0.16 10.10 13.41
N SER A 85 -1.22 9.89 12.62
CA SER A 85 -2.16 8.77 12.91
C SER A 85 -2.43 7.79 11.77
N GLN A 86 -1.83 7.95 10.60
CA GLN A 86 -2.07 7.00 9.53
C GLN A 86 -1.00 5.90 9.54
N CYS A 87 -1.33 4.78 10.19
CA CYS A 87 -0.46 3.62 10.32
C CYS A 87 -0.41 2.74 9.06
N ILE A 88 -1.25 3.02 8.05
CA ILE A 88 -1.40 2.20 6.84
C ILE A 88 -0.42 2.65 5.76
N GLY A 89 0.30 1.70 5.17
CA GLY A 89 1.24 1.94 4.08
C GLY A 89 0.83 1.34 2.73
N LEU A 90 -0.02 0.30 2.75
CA LEU A 90 -0.42 -0.41 1.54
C LEU A 90 -1.87 -0.91 1.67
N ILE A 91 -2.68 -0.68 0.64
CA ILE A 91 -4.06 -1.17 0.53
C ILE A 91 -4.18 -2.01 -0.74
N VAL A 92 -4.83 -3.17 -0.66
CA VAL A 92 -5.14 -4.02 -1.80
C VAL A 92 -6.63 -3.99 -2.04
N THR A 93 -7.02 -3.62 -3.26
CA THR A 93 -8.41 -3.55 -3.75
C THR A 93 -8.63 -4.52 -4.89
#